data_AF-A0A955KR50-F1
#
_entry.id   AF-A0A955KR50-F1
#
_cell.length_a   1.000
_cell.length_b   1.000
_cell.length_c   1.000
_cell.angle_alpha   90.00
_cell.angle_beta   90.00
_cell.angle_gamma   90.00
#
_symmetry.space_group_name_H-M   'P 1'
#
loop_
_entity.id
_entity.type
_entity.pdbx_description
1 polymer ?
#
loop_
_entity_poly.entity_id
_entity_poly.type
_entity_poly.pdbx_seq_one_letter_code
_entity_poly.pdbx_strand_id
1 'polypeptide(L)'
;MASHFLLSLLFAPLIALAQEPAIVTPIADGARIESLLNTAKSRATTELTARATIMSLTYSSPAPLNVLILYVTDGQFDPLDSLVARLPPGTRNTVNIDLTESPGWTPRERMYRLHFLSESTEGAAFEDIEFAGGSLWSIILAGLKQFIRPLPFSPSSYHRLPSYTVLGIPLVPLVGAMILFLSGWFLWSKNVQVALVIPITALLLYNLRFSMDTVRYSLTHSREWVRAQTYATAGALPQIGYDLLKENATGVYLCHTGTSFSKRTLAYHVYPVLITDDNPSHAVVHASMDWGYTNGILSCGSDAFRARKIKEYSDGSLLFSLSAS
;
A
#
# COMPACT_ATOMS: atom_id res chain seq x y z
N MET A 1 10.77 62.28 10.55
CA MET A 1 9.43 61.67 10.36
C MET A 1 9.48 60.68 9.20
N ALA A 2 10.03 59.48 9.39
CA ALA A 2 10.08 58.43 8.35
C ALA A 2 10.54 57.06 8.91
N SER A 3 9.99 56.60 10.06
CA SER A 3 10.40 55.27 10.58
C SER A 3 9.29 54.45 11.26
N HIS A 4 8.02 54.76 10.99
CA HIS A 4 6.90 54.01 11.56
C HIS A 4 5.96 53.39 10.52
N PHE A 5 6.25 53.52 9.22
CA PHE A 5 5.42 52.96 8.14
C PHE A 5 5.92 51.62 7.57
N LEU A 6 7.12 51.17 7.94
CA LEU A 6 7.72 49.93 7.40
C LEU A 6 7.49 48.69 8.26
N LEU A 7 6.98 48.83 9.49
CA LEU A 7 6.76 47.69 10.39
C LEU A 7 5.33 47.12 10.32
N SER A 8 4.37 47.86 9.77
CA SER A 8 2.96 47.45 9.64
C SER A 8 2.69 46.61 8.39
N LEU A 9 3.66 46.45 7.48
CA LEU A 9 3.56 45.57 6.31
C LEU A 9 4.03 44.13 6.57
N LEU A 10 4.60 43.84 7.75
CA LEU A 10 5.06 42.49 8.15
C LEU A 10 4.00 41.70 8.94
N PHE A 11 2.83 42.29 9.20
CA PHE A 11 1.72 41.68 9.92
C PHE A 11 0.39 41.84 9.16
N ALA A 12 0.42 41.84 7.83
CA ALA A 12 -0.78 41.46 7.08
C ALA A 12 -1.05 39.98 7.42
N PRO A 13 -2.14 39.65 8.11
CA PRO A 13 -2.40 38.29 8.51
C PRO A 13 -2.57 37.48 7.23
N LEU A 14 -1.73 36.46 7.08
CA LEU A 14 -2.02 35.27 6.28
C LEU A 14 -3.33 34.68 6.82
N ILE A 15 -4.46 35.25 6.43
CA ILE A 15 -5.72 34.52 6.30
C ILE A 15 -5.73 34.00 4.85
N ALA A 16 -4.66 33.29 4.48
CA ALA A 16 -4.83 32.26 3.47
C ALA A 16 -5.79 31.27 4.13
N LEU A 17 -6.99 31.13 3.58
CA LEU A 17 -7.94 30.08 3.95
C LEU A 17 -7.14 28.79 4.18
N ALA A 18 -6.96 28.43 5.44
CA ALA A 18 -6.27 27.22 5.83
C ALA A 18 -7.22 26.07 5.47
N GLN A 19 -7.23 25.71 4.19
CA GLN A 19 -7.74 24.42 3.77
C GLN A 19 -6.83 23.40 4.47
N GLU A 20 -7.41 22.58 5.34
CA GLU A 20 -6.68 21.49 5.97
C GLU A 20 -6.03 20.66 4.85
N PRO A 21 -4.69 20.53 4.85
CA PRO A 21 -4.01 19.80 3.79
C PRO A 21 -4.47 18.34 3.82
N ALA A 22 -4.63 17.72 2.65
CA ALA A 22 -4.81 16.27 2.60
C ALA A 22 -3.66 15.60 3.33
N ILE A 23 -4.00 14.67 4.21
CA ILE A 23 -3.02 13.79 4.81
C ILE A 23 -2.74 12.70 3.77
N VAL A 24 -1.59 12.79 3.12
CA VAL A 24 -1.11 11.80 2.15
C VAL A 24 -0.21 10.81 2.88
N THR A 25 -0.57 9.54 2.84
CA THR A 25 0.25 8.47 3.43
C THR A 25 0.57 7.40 2.38
N PRO A 26 1.85 7.02 2.21
CA PRO A 26 2.18 5.84 1.45
C PRO A 26 1.61 4.60 2.13
N ILE A 27 1.24 3.62 1.31
CA ILE A 27 0.71 2.36 1.80
C ILE A 27 1.88 1.42 2.07
N ALA A 28 1.98 0.94 3.32
CA ALA A 28 3.03 0.03 3.73
C ALA A 28 2.68 -1.45 3.49
N ASP A 29 1.40 -1.79 3.32
CA ASP A 29 0.94 -3.15 3.07
C ASP A 29 -0.34 -3.22 2.22
N GLY A 30 -0.53 -4.35 1.53
CA GLY A 30 -1.76 -4.60 0.77
C GLY A 30 -3.01 -4.73 1.64
N ALA A 31 -2.86 -5.13 2.90
CA ALA A 31 -3.98 -5.33 3.83
C ALA A 31 -4.73 -4.01 4.11
N ARG A 32 -4.03 -2.87 4.16
CA ARG A 32 -4.66 -1.56 4.31
C ARG A 32 -5.46 -1.13 3.08
N ILE A 33 -5.03 -1.50 1.87
CA ILE A 33 -5.81 -1.27 0.65
C ILE A 33 -7.13 -2.03 0.75
N GLU A 34 -7.05 -3.30 1.10
CA GLU A 34 -8.21 -4.18 1.25
C GLU A 34 -9.16 -3.67 2.34
N SER A 35 -8.65 -3.27 3.50
CA SER A 35 -9.44 -2.67 4.58
C SER A 35 -10.18 -1.39 4.15
N LEU A 36 -9.51 -0.49 3.44
CA LEU A 36 -10.13 0.74 2.93
C LEU A 36 -11.22 0.46 1.90
N LEU A 37 -10.99 -0.53 1.04
CA LEU A 37 -11.96 -0.96 0.04
C LEU A 37 -13.20 -1.60 0.70
N ASN A 38 -13.01 -2.41 1.75
CA ASN A 38 -14.09 -3.12 2.44
C ASN A 38 -14.92 -2.23 3.37
N THR A 39 -14.35 -1.14 3.88
CA THR A 39 -15.05 -0.18 4.76
C THR A 39 -15.85 0.87 3.99
N ALA A 40 -15.59 1.03 2.68
CA ALA A 40 -16.27 1.99 1.84
C ALA A 40 -17.71 1.56 1.53
N LYS A 41 -18.67 2.44 1.82
CA LYS A 41 -20.09 2.27 1.44
C LYS A 41 -20.40 2.82 0.05
N SER A 42 -19.60 3.77 -0.42
CA SER A 42 -19.71 4.36 -1.76
C SER A 42 -18.33 4.38 -2.42
N ARG A 43 -18.29 4.01 -3.70
CA ARG A 43 -17.06 3.89 -4.49
C ARG A 43 -17.22 4.47 -5.89
N ALA A 44 -16.21 5.22 -6.32
CA ALA A 44 -16.02 5.59 -7.72
C ALA A 44 -14.58 5.26 -8.14
N THR A 45 -14.38 4.93 -9.42
CA THR A 45 -13.06 4.64 -9.97
C THR A 45 -12.85 5.46 -11.23
N THR A 46 -11.66 6.01 -11.41
CA THR A 46 -11.24 6.62 -12.66
C THR A 46 -9.78 6.28 -12.96
N GLU A 47 -9.43 6.29 -14.24
CA GLU A 47 -8.07 6.08 -14.72
C GLU A 47 -7.63 7.29 -15.52
N LEU A 48 -6.47 7.82 -15.18
CA LEU A 48 -5.93 9.04 -15.78
C LEU A 48 -4.45 8.83 -16.07
N THR A 49 -4.02 9.23 -17.25
CA THR A 49 -2.61 9.17 -17.63
C THR A 49 -2.04 10.58 -17.59
N ALA A 50 -0.98 10.78 -16.80
CA ALA A 50 -0.36 12.09 -16.66
C ALA A 50 1.12 11.99 -16.29
N ARG A 51 1.84 13.07 -16.60
CA ARG A 51 3.18 13.33 -16.07
C ARG A 51 3.09 14.43 -15.02
N ALA A 52 2.95 14.04 -13.76
CA ALA A 52 2.57 14.96 -12.69
C ALA A 52 3.37 14.72 -11.41
N THR A 53 3.71 15.79 -10.70
CA THR A 53 4.20 15.72 -9.31
C THR A 53 3.09 15.97 -8.31
N ILE A 54 2.06 16.72 -8.70
CA ILE A 54 0.93 17.08 -7.84
C ILE A 54 -0.36 16.80 -8.59
N MET A 55 -1.34 16.25 -7.89
CA MET A 55 -2.73 16.13 -8.33
C MET A 55 -3.58 17.11 -7.53
N SER A 56 -4.21 18.06 -8.20
CA SER A 56 -5.20 18.97 -7.62
C SER A 56 -6.59 18.38 -7.84
N LEU A 57 -7.36 18.23 -6.77
CA LEU A 57 -8.68 17.63 -6.79
C LEU A 57 -9.70 18.63 -6.24
N THR A 58 -10.67 19.01 -7.07
CA THR A 58 -11.81 19.83 -6.65
C THR A 58 -13.04 18.95 -6.46
N TYR A 59 -13.55 18.87 -5.24
CA TYR A 59 -14.63 17.95 -4.86
C TYR A 59 -15.57 18.55 -3.82
N SER A 60 -16.71 17.89 -3.66
CA SER A 60 -17.67 18.12 -2.60
C SER A 60 -18.08 16.79 -1.98
N SER A 61 -18.07 16.71 -0.66
CA SER A 61 -18.44 15.51 0.09
C SER A 61 -18.97 15.87 1.47
N PRO A 62 -20.11 15.32 1.90
CA PRO A 62 -20.66 15.54 3.24
C PRO A 62 -19.86 14.82 4.34
N ALA A 63 -19.04 13.83 3.97
CA ALA A 63 -18.22 13.03 4.87
C ALA A 63 -16.74 12.99 4.41
N PRO A 64 -15.78 12.61 5.29
CA PRO A 64 -14.40 12.39 4.87
C PRO A 64 -14.32 11.37 3.73
N LEU A 65 -13.43 11.62 2.77
CA LEU A 65 -13.21 10.76 1.62
C LEU A 65 -11.78 10.22 1.63
N ASN A 66 -11.61 8.93 1.38
CA ASN A 66 -10.29 8.35 1.12
C ASN A 66 -10.09 8.22 -0.39
N VAL A 67 -8.98 8.75 -0.91
CA VAL A 67 -8.56 8.56 -2.30
C VAL A 67 -7.38 7.61 -2.31
N LEU A 68 -7.61 6.41 -2.81
CA LEU A 68 -6.58 5.41 -3.06
C LEU A 68 -6.03 5.64 -4.48
N ILE A 69 -4.73 5.87 -4.57
CA ILE A 69 -4.02 6.20 -5.81
C ILE A 69 -3.06 5.05 -6.13
N LEU A 70 -3.37 4.33 -7.20
CA LEU A 70 -2.58 3.19 -7.67
C LEU A 70 -1.74 3.60 -8.88
N TYR A 71 -0.47 3.23 -8.88
CA TYR A 71 0.46 3.47 -9.99
C TYR A 71 0.48 2.24 -10.89
N VAL A 72 -0.18 2.33 -12.05
CA VAL A 72 -0.42 1.17 -12.92
C VAL A 72 0.67 1.09 -14.00
N THR A 73 1.21 -0.11 -14.19
CA THR A 73 2.15 -0.48 -15.26
C THR A 73 1.60 -1.73 -15.93
N ASP A 74 1.32 -1.66 -17.24
CA ASP A 74 0.80 -2.80 -18.03
C ASP A 74 -0.44 -3.47 -17.41
N GLY A 75 -1.35 -2.66 -16.86
CA GLY A 75 -2.59 -3.12 -16.21
C GLY A 75 -2.41 -3.68 -14.79
N GLN A 76 -1.17 -3.82 -14.30
CA GLN A 76 -0.84 -4.28 -12.95
C GLN A 76 -0.37 -3.12 -12.07
N PHE A 77 -0.45 -3.28 -10.75
CA PHE A 77 0.07 -2.30 -9.79
C PHE A 77 0.78 -3.01 -8.63
N ASP A 78 1.77 -2.37 -8.03
CA ASP A 78 2.36 -2.81 -6.77
C ASP A 78 1.66 -2.08 -5.60
N PRO A 79 1.07 -2.79 -4.63
CA PRO A 79 0.50 -2.18 -3.44
C PRO A 79 1.46 -1.25 -2.70
N LEU A 80 2.77 -1.54 -2.70
CA LEU A 80 3.79 -0.77 -2.01
C LEU A 80 4.08 0.59 -2.67
N ASP A 81 3.68 0.73 -3.93
CA ASP A 81 3.78 1.97 -4.69
C ASP A 81 2.53 2.85 -4.54
N SER A 82 1.52 2.40 -3.80
CA SER A 82 0.23 3.09 -3.73
C SER A 82 0.19 4.18 -2.66
N LEU A 83 -0.65 5.20 -2.85
CA LEU A 83 -0.89 6.27 -1.89
C LEU A 83 -2.35 6.27 -1.42
N VAL A 84 -2.56 6.70 -0.17
CA VAL A 84 -3.89 7.05 0.34
C VAL A 84 -3.86 8.50 0.77
N ALA A 85 -4.73 9.31 0.19
CA ALA A 85 -5.02 10.66 0.63
C ALA A 85 -6.36 10.70 1.36
N ARG A 86 -6.37 11.19 2.61
CA ARG A 86 -7.62 11.44 3.34
C ARG A 86 -8.04 12.89 3.15
N LEU A 87 -9.22 13.08 2.58
CA LEU A 87 -9.80 14.39 2.28
C LEU A 87 -10.86 14.76 3.33
N PRO A 88 -10.86 16.01 3.81
CA PRO A 88 -11.88 16.48 4.75
C PRO A 88 -13.26 16.64 4.08
N PRO A 89 -14.37 16.59 4.84
CA PRO A 89 -15.69 16.93 4.31
C PRO A 89 -15.76 18.42 3.91
N GLY A 90 -16.61 18.75 2.94
CA GLY A 90 -16.88 20.12 2.52
C GLY A 90 -17.72 20.21 1.24
N THR A 91 -18.30 21.38 0.99
CA THR A 91 -19.21 21.61 -0.15
C THR A 91 -18.50 21.97 -1.44
N ARG A 92 -17.25 22.46 -1.36
CA ARG A 92 -16.36 22.70 -2.51
C ARG A 92 -14.93 22.91 -2.01
N ASN A 93 -14.18 21.84 -1.93
CA ASN A 93 -12.79 21.85 -1.48
C ASN A 93 -11.87 21.57 -2.66
N THR A 94 -10.75 22.29 -2.72
CA THR A 94 -9.64 21.99 -3.61
C THR A 94 -8.48 21.50 -2.77
N VAL A 95 -7.93 20.34 -3.10
CA VAL A 95 -6.86 19.74 -2.33
C VAL A 95 -5.73 19.27 -3.25
N ASN A 96 -4.51 19.61 -2.87
CA ASN A 96 -3.31 19.20 -3.58
C ASN A 96 -2.71 17.95 -2.94
N ILE A 97 -2.54 16.90 -3.74
CA ILE A 97 -1.95 15.64 -3.34
C ILE A 97 -0.57 15.52 -3.98
N ASP A 98 0.48 15.44 -3.16
CA ASP A 98 1.85 15.23 -3.63
C ASP A 98 2.04 13.77 -4.07
N LEU A 99 2.10 13.55 -5.39
CA LEU A 99 2.30 12.22 -5.98
C LEU A 99 3.74 11.72 -5.83
N THR A 100 4.70 12.60 -5.49
CA THR A 100 6.08 12.19 -5.19
C THR A 100 6.19 11.47 -3.84
N GLU A 101 5.08 11.43 -3.08
CA GLU A 101 5.00 10.64 -1.87
C GLU A 101 5.04 9.12 -2.11
N SER A 102 4.90 8.67 -3.36
CA SER A 102 4.98 7.25 -3.71
C SER A 102 6.42 6.82 -4.05
N PRO A 103 6.87 5.62 -3.62
CA PRO A 103 8.09 5.00 -4.16
C PRO A 103 8.00 4.68 -5.66
N GLY A 104 6.80 4.35 -6.15
CA GLY A 104 6.54 4.06 -7.56
C GLY A 104 6.47 5.28 -8.48
N TRP A 105 6.49 6.49 -7.90
CA TRP A 105 6.49 7.73 -8.67
C TRP A 105 7.76 7.87 -9.51
N THR A 106 7.58 8.29 -10.76
CA THR A 106 8.67 8.55 -11.72
C THR A 106 8.39 9.86 -12.45
N PRO A 107 9.41 10.53 -13.00
CA PRO A 107 9.21 11.76 -13.77
C PRO A 107 8.64 11.49 -15.18
N ARG A 108 8.33 10.23 -15.52
CA ARG A 108 7.73 9.84 -16.81
C ARG A 108 6.21 9.91 -16.71
N GLU A 109 5.56 9.82 -17.86
CA GLU A 109 4.12 9.65 -17.91
C GLU A 109 3.73 8.30 -17.27
N ARG A 110 2.68 8.32 -16.46
CA ARG A 110 2.18 7.16 -15.70
C ARG A 110 0.66 7.14 -15.74
N MET A 111 0.11 5.93 -15.74
CA MET A 111 -1.32 5.71 -15.54
C MET A 111 -1.61 5.61 -14.05
N TYR A 112 -2.52 6.45 -13.57
CA TYR A 112 -3.02 6.47 -12.21
C TYR A 112 -4.44 5.91 -12.21
N ARG A 113 -4.67 4.88 -11.39
CA ARG A 113 -6.03 4.41 -11.09
C ARG A 113 -6.41 4.97 -9.72
N LEU A 114 -7.43 5.82 -9.70
CA LEU A 114 -7.94 6.45 -8.50
C LEU A 114 -9.20 5.72 -8.05
N HIS A 115 -9.24 5.31 -6.79
CA HIS A 115 -10.47 4.88 -6.14
C HIS A 115 -10.88 5.90 -5.09
N PHE A 116 -12.06 6.46 -5.26
CA PHE A 116 -12.69 7.36 -4.30
C PHE A 116 -13.59 6.54 -3.39
N LEU A 117 -13.33 6.58 -2.09
CA LEU A 117 -13.92 5.71 -1.08
C LEU A 117 -14.55 6.55 0.03
N SER A 118 -15.85 6.41 0.24
CA SER A 118 -16.60 7.10 1.30
C SER A 118 -17.25 6.09 2.24
N GLU A 119 -17.20 6.36 3.54
CA GLU A 119 -17.93 5.61 4.58
C GLU A 119 -19.42 6.03 4.67
N SER A 120 -19.82 7.08 3.94
CA SER A 120 -21.20 7.57 3.83
C SER A 120 -21.86 7.08 2.53
N THR A 121 -23.18 6.89 2.60
CA THR A 121 -24.03 6.57 1.44
C THR A 121 -24.40 7.79 0.61
N GLU A 122 -24.19 9.01 1.12
CA GLU A 122 -24.60 10.27 0.48
C GLU A 122 -23.74 10.67 -0.74
N GLY A 123 -22.77 9.85 -1.12
CA GLY A 123 -21.92 10.07 -2.30
C GLY A 123 -20.96 11.26 -2.16
N ALA A 124 -20.13 11.46 -3.18
CA ALA A 124 -19.26 12.63 -3.32
C ALA A 124 -19.31 13.07 -4.78
N ALA A 125 -19.23 14.38 -5.04
CA ALA A 125 -19.17 14.91 -6.39
C ALA A 125 -17.78 15.49 -6.67
N PHE A 126 -17.23 15.13 -7.83
CA PHE A 126 -15.93 15.60 -8.30
C PHE A 126 -16.15 16.56 -9.45
N GLU A 127 -15.70 17.80 -9.27
CA GLU A 127 -15.80 18.83 -10.31
C GLU A 127 -14.63 18.71 -11.29
N ASP A 128 -13.42 18.55 -10.76
CA ASP A 128 -12.21 18.63 -11.57
C ASP A 128 -11.03 17.86 -10.94
N ILE A 129 -10.17 17.34 -11.82
CA ILE A 129 -8.92 16.65 -11.48
C ILE A 129 -7.83 17.20 -12.40
N GLU A 130 -6.98 18.06 -11.85
CA GLU A 130 -5.87 18.66 -12.58
C GLU A 130 -4.53 18.05 -12.17
N PHE A 131 -3.66 17.85 -13.15
CA PHE A 131 -2.32 17.36 -12.92
C PHE A 131 -1.30 18.46 -13.20
N ALA A 132 -0.53 18.81 -12.17
CA ALA A 132 0.56 19.76 -12.29
C ALA A 132 1.89 19.01 -12.48
N GLY A 133 2.57 19.33 -13.58
CA GLY A 133 3.94 18.88 -13.83
C GLY A 133 4.93 19.45 -12.81
N GLY A 134 6.04 18.73 -12.63
CA GLY A 134 7.13 19.16 -11.75
C GLY A 134 8.15 20.03 -12.45
N SER A 135 8.72 20.99 -11.73
CA SER A 135 9.97 21.65 -12.14
C SER A 135 11.15 20.67 -12.01
N LEU A 136 12.28 20.97 -12.66
CA LEU A 136 13.50 20.18 -12.48
C LEU A 136 13.88 20.05 -10.99
N TRP A 137 13.67 21.13 -10.22
CA TRP A 137 13.95 21.16 -8.78
C TRP A 137 13.03 20.22 -7.99
N SER A 138 11.73 20.17 -8.31
CA SER A 138 10.83 19.24 -7.62
C SER A 138 11.14 17.77 -7.95
N ILE A 139 11.62 17.47 -9.16
CA ILE A 139 12.09 16.12 -9.51
C ILE A 139 13.32 15.73 -8.68
N ILE A 140 14.29 16.64 -8.51
CA ILE A 140 15.49 16.39 -7.69
C ILE A 140 15.10 16.18 -6.23
N LEU A 141 14.25 17.06 -5.68
CA LEU A 141 13.76 16.93 -4.30
C LEU A 141 12.98 15.63 -4.09
N ALA A 142 12.13 15.24 -5.04
CA ALA A 142 11.42 13.96 -5.01
C ALA A 142 12.40 12.77 -4.98
N GLY A 143 13.46 12.81 -5.79
CA GLY A 143 14.50 11.78 -5.78
C GLY A 143 15.21 11.69 -4.43
N LEU A 144 15.57 12.82 -3.82
CA LEU A 144 16.18 12.85 -2.49
C LEU A 144 15.22 12.30 -1.41
N LYS A 145 13.95 12.68 -1.49
CA LYS A 145 12.88 12.24 -0.59
C LYS A 145 12.67 10.73 -0.66
N GLN A 146 12.59 10.18 -1.87
CA GLN A 146 12.55 8.73 -2.09
C GLN A 146 13.82 8.07 -1.54
N PHE A 147 14.99 8.70 -1.69
CA PHE A 147 16.27 8.19 -1.19
C PHE A 147 16.37 8.10 0.35
N ILE A 148 15.60 8.85 1.11
CA ILE A 148 15.62 8.79 2.59
C ILE A 148 14.40 8.08 3.17
N ARG A 149 13.39 7.76 2.35
CA ARG A 149 12.13 7.17 2.81
C ARG A 149 12.35 5.78 3.42
N PRO A 150 11.69 5.44 4.54
CA PRO A 150 11.66 4.07 5.07
C PRO A 150 11.11 3.08 4.03
N LEU A 151 11.75 1.91 3.91
CA LEU A 151 11.24 0.86 3.03
C LEU A 151 10.09 0.13 3.73
N PRO A 152 8.96 -0.10 3.05
CA PRO A 152 7.96 -1.02 3.57
C PRO A 152 8.56 -2.42 3.63
N PHE A 153 8.64 -2.98 4.83
CA PHE A 153 9.06 -4.36 5.04
C PHE A 153 7.83 -5.26 4.97
N SER A 154 7.86 -6.26 4.10
CA SER A 154 6.81 -7.28 4.04
C SER A 154 7.39 -8.64 4.45
N PRO A 155 6.95 -9.21 5.59
CA PRO A 155 7.44 -10.51 6.07
C PRO A 155 6.96 -11.70 5.21
N SER A 156 6.09 -11.47 4.23
CA SER A 156 5.43 -12.49 3.39
C SER A 156 6.37 -13.36 2.56
N SER A 157 7.63 -12.97 2.43
CA SER A 157 8.65 -13.76 1.78
C SER A 157 9.99 -13.33 2.33
N TYR A 158 10.72 -14.28 2.94
CA TYR A 158 12.14 -14.11 3.28
C TYR A 158 13.03 -13.72 2.08
N HIS A 159 12.46 -13.64 0.86
CA HIS A 159 13.14 -13.31 -0.39
C HIS A 159 12.59 -12.08 -1.12
N ARG A 160 11.55 -11.39 -0.62
CA ARG A 160 11.01 -10.19 -1.29
C ARG A 160 11.39 -8.94 -0.52
N LEU A 161 12.65 -8.54 -0.66
CA LEU A 161 13.06 -7.15 -0.45
C LEU A 161 12.49 -6.35 -1.62
N PRO A 162 11.53 -5.42 -1.43
CA PRO A 162 11.15 -4.52 -2.49
C PRO A 162 12.40 -3.84 -3.03
N SER A 163 12.62 -3.92 -4.34
CA SER A 163 13.80 -3.33 -4.97
C SER A 163 13.74 -1.82 -4.74
N TYR A 164 14.81 -1.28 -4.14
CA TYR A 164 14.86 0.15 -3.88
C TYR A 164 14.85 0.92 -5.19
N THR A 165 13.81 1.71 -5.43
CA THR A 165 13.68 2.54 -6.62
C THR A 165 13.76 4.02 -6.25
N VAL A 166 14.52 4.77 -7.04
CA VAL A 166 14.53 6.24 -6.99
C VAL A 166 14.24 6.72 -8.39
N LEU A 167 13.17 7.52 -8.54
CA LEU A 167 12.66 7.98 -9.82
C LEU A 167 12.32 6.84 -10.79
N GLY A 168 11.95 5.67 -10.26
CA GLY A 168 11.68 4.44 -11.03
C GLY A 168 12.93 3.67 -11.47
N ILE A 169 14.12 4.06 -11.02
CA ILE A 169 15.38 3.38 -11.34
C ILE A 169 15.76 2.48 -10.16
N PRO A 170 16.01 1.18 -10.38
CA PRO A 170 16.48 0.29 -9.32
C PRO A 170 17.89 0.71 -8.87
N LEU A 171 18.01 1.12 -7.61
CA LEU A 171 19.25 1.63 -7.05
C LEU A 171 20.24 0.52 -6.71
N VAL A 172 19.75 -0.68 -6.36
CA VAL A 172 20.58 -1.84 -6.00
C VAL A 172 21.64 -2.15 -7.07
N PRO A 173 21.29 -2.34 -8.36
CA PRO A 173 22.30 -2.59 -9.39
C PRO A 173 23.24 -1.39 -9.60
N LEU A 174 22.76 -0.15 -9.47
CA LEU A 174 23.59 1.05 -9.60
C LEU A 174 24.63 1.14 -8.50
N VAL A 175 24.22 0.95 -7.24
CA VAL A 175 25.11 0.95 -6.08
C VAL A 175 26.09 -0.22 -6.16
N GLY A 176 25.62 -1.40 -6.56
CA GLY A 176 26.48 -2.56 -6.80
C GLY A 176 27.55 -2.30 -7.86
N ALA A 177 27.16 -1.73 -9.01
CA ALA A 177 28.09 -1.34 -10.06
C ALA A 177 29.11 -0.29 -9.59
N MET A 178 28.64 0.72 -8.82
CA MET A 178 29.51 1.75 -8.25
C MET A 178 30.53 1.15 -7.27
N ILE A 179 30.11 0.23 -6.39
CA ILE A 179 30.99 -0.49 -5.47
C ILE A 179 32.06 -1.25 -6.24
N LEU A 180 31.67 -2.01 -7.28
CA LEU A 180 32.62 -2.76 -8.10
C LEU A 180 33.60 -1.85 -8.84
N PHE A 181 33.11 -0.74 -9.39
CA PHE A 181 33.93 0.25 -10.07
C PHE A 181 34.96 0.89 -9.12
N LEU A 182 34.52 1.34 -7.94
CA LEU A 182 35.41 1.93 -6.95
C LEU A 182 36.46 0.92 -6.46
N SER A 183 36.03 -0.31 -6.14
CA SER A 183 36.96 -1.38 -5.76
C SER A 183 37.98 -1.67 -6.86
N GLY A 184 37.54 -1.76 -8.12
CA GLY A 184 38.41 -1.95 -9.29
C GLY A 184 39.39 -0.79 -9.49
N TRP A 185 38.93 0.44 -9.35
CA TRP A 185 39.78 1.64 -9.39
C TRP A 185 40.87 1.61 -8.31
N PHE A 186 40.49 1.27 -7.06
CA PHE A 186 41.46 1.18 -5.97
C PHE A 186 42.43 0.00 -6.15
N LEU A 187 41.99 -1.14 -6.69
CA LEU A 187 42.88 -2.24 -7.08
C LEU A 187 43.89 -1.79 -8.14
N TRP A 188 43.45 -1.04 -9.16
CA TRP A 188 44.33 -0.52 -10.20
C TRP A 188 45.36 0.47 -9.64
N SER A 189 44.95 1.32 -8.69
CA SER A 189 45.84 2.21 -7.95
C SER A 189 46.77 1.50 -6.94
N LYS A 190 46.76 0.15 -6.90
CA LYS A 190 47.51 -0.71 -5.96
C LYS A 190 47.14 -0.52 -4.47
N ASN A 191 46.00 0.08 -4.18
CA ASN A 191 45.48 0.30 -2.84
C ASN A 191 44.53 -0.84 -2.41
N VAL A 192 45.08 -2.05 -2.27
CA VAL A 192 44.31 -3.28 -2.01
C VAL A 192 43.48 -3.20 -0.73
N GLN A 193 43.99 -2.57 0.32
CA GLN A 193 43.26 -2.41 1.59
C GLN A 193 41.96 -1.64 1.40
N VAL A 194 42.01 -0.50 0.68
CA VAL A 194 40.82 0.33 0.42
C VAL A 194 39.82 -0.42 -0.45
N ALA A 195 40.29 -1.12 -1.49
CA ALA A 195 39.45 -1.91 -2.37
C ALA A 195 38.66 -3.02 -1.64
N LEU A 196 39.24 -3.61 -0.59
CA LEU A 196 38.55 -4.62 0.22
C LEU A 196 37.59 -4.00 1.25
N VAL A 197 37.94 -2.82 1.79
CA VAL A 197 37.11 -2.13 2.80
C VAL A 197 35.79 -1.62 2.19
N ILE A 198 35.78 -1.16 0.94
CA ILE A 198 34.58 -0.63 0.26
C ILE A 198 33.40 -1.61 0.27
N PRO A 199 33.51 -2.85 -0.27
CA PRO A 199 32.39 -3.78 -0.31
C PRO A 199 31.95 -4.23 1.09
N ILE A 200 32.89 -4.41 2.02
CA ILE A 200 32.58 -4.75 3.41
C ILE A 200 31.75 -3.64 4.08
N THR A 201 32.19 -2.38 3.92
CA THR A 201 31.49 -1.21 4.47
C THR A 201 30.09 -1.08 3.86
N ALA A 202 29.96 -1.25 2.55
CA ALA A 202 28.67 -1.22 1.89
C ALA A 202 27.72 -2.34 2.39
N LEU A 203 28.24 -3.56 2.58
CA LEU A 203 27.49 -4.68 3.14
C LEU A 203 27.01 -4.37 4.58
N LEU A 204 27.87 -3.79 5.41
CA LEU A 204 27.53 -3.39 6.78
C LEU A 204 26.45 -2.30 6.80
N LEU A 205 26.57 -1.26 5.97
CA LEU A 205 25.56 -0.20 5.86
C LEU A 205 24.21 -0.74 5.37
N TYR A 206 24.22 -1.66 4.41
CA TYR A 206 23.02 -2.32 3.92
C TYR A 206 22.33 -3.12 5.03
N ASN A 207 23.08 -3.95 5.77
CA ASN A 207 22.55 -4.73 6.90
C ASN A 207 22.04 -3.85 8.04
N LEU A 208 22.74 -2.75 8.34
CA LEU A 208 22.30 -1.77 9.34
C LEU A 208 20.95 -1.17 8.94
N ARG A 209 20.79 -0.76 7.68
CA ARG A 209 19.54 -0.19 7.19
C ARG A 209 18.41 -1.22 7.25
N PHE A 210 18.64 -2.44 6.76
CA PHE A 210 17.66 -3.51 6.82
C PHE A 210 17.23 -3.81 8.27
N SER A 211 18.18 -3.84 9.19
CA SER A 211 17.91 -4.03 10.63
C SER A 211 17.06 -2.90 11.20
N MET A 212 17.34 -1.64 10.85
CA MET A 212 16.54 -0.50 11.28
C MET A 212 15.09 -0.57 10.76
N ASP A 213 14.90 -0.92 9.49
CA ASP A 213 13.56 -1.05 8.91
C ASP A 213 12.80 -2.25 9.52
N THR A 214 13.49 -3.34 9.82
CA THR A 214 12.94 -4.50 10.53
C THR A 214 12.50 -4.14 11.96
N VAL A 215 13.33 -3.40 12.70
CA VAL A 215 13.00 -2.91 14.05
C VAL A 215 11.78 -1.98 14.00
N ARG A 216 11.74 -1.04 13.05
CA ARG A 216 10.58 -0.14 12.88
C ARG A 216 9.30 -0.93 12.61
N TYR A 217 9.35 -1.87 11.66
CA TYR A 217 8.20 -2.72 11.35
C TYR A 217 7.75 -3.56 12.55
N SER A 218 8.70 -4.12 13.30
CA SER A 218 8.41 -4.91 14.49
C SER A 218 7.76 -4.06 15.58
N LEU A 219 8.22 -2.83 15.76
CA LEU A 219 7.62 -1.90 16.73
C LEU A 219 6.21 -1.49 16.32
N THR A 220 5.96 -1.20 15.03
CA THR A 220 4.62 -0.80 14.56
C THR A 220 3.60 -1.93 14.71
N HIS A 221 3.99 -3.18 14.47
CA HIS A 221 3.09 -4.35 14.53
C HIS A 221 3.11 -5.09 15.87
N SER A 222 3.97 -4.69 16.81
CA SER A 222 4.06 -5.31 18.14
C SER A 222 2.72 -5.37 18.87
N ARG A 223 1.88 -4.33 18.72
CA ARG A 223 0.55 -4.29 19.33
C ARG A 223 -0.39 -5.35 18.74
N GLU A 224 -0.35 -5.55 17.42
CA GLU A 224 -1.16 -6.56 16.74
C GLU A 224 -0.73 -7.96 17.16
N TRP A 225 0.57 -8.23 17.17
CA TRP A 225 1.11 -9.53 17.55
C TRP A 225 0.80 -9.90 19.00
N VAL A 226 0.95 -8.94 19.93
CA VAL A 226 0.78 -9.18 21.37
C VAL A 226 -0.69 -9.15 21.79
N ARG A 227 -1.52 -8.28 21.20
CA ARG A 227 -2.92 -8.08 21.66
C ARG A 227 -3.97 -8.71 20.75
N ALA A 228 -3.79 -8.65 19.44
CA ALA A 228 -4.79 -9.14 18.48
C ALA A 228 -4.53 -10.61 18.06
N GLN A 229 -3.35 -11.16 18.39
CA GLN A 229 -2.91 -12.51 18.02
C GLN A 229 -2.97 -12.77 16.49
N THR A 230 -2.87 -11.70 15.69
CA THR A 230 -2.81 -11.76 14.22
C THR A 230 -1.38 -11.55 13.73
N TYR A 231 -1.06 -12.05 12.53
CA TYR A 231 0.26 -11.89 11.93
C TYR A 231 0.27 -10.74 10.91
N ALA A 232 0.25 -9.49 11.39
CA ALA A 232 0.33 -8.29 10.55
C ALA A 232 -0.44 -8.41 9.22
N THR A 233 0.27 -8.43 8.09
CA THR A 233 -0.30 -8.52 6.74
C THR A 233 -1.09 -9.80 6.47
N ALA A 234 -0.78 -10.92 7.13
CA ALA A 234 -1.50 -12.18 6.97
C ALA A 234 -2.84 -12.23 7.72
N GLY A 235 -3.11 -11.26 8.61
CA GLY A 235 -4.35 -11.21 9.38
C GLY A 235 -4.63 -12.52 10.13
N ALA A 236 -5.85 -13.04 9.98
CA ALA A 236 -6.30 -14.30 10.56
C ALA A 236 -5.98 -15.54 9.69
N LEU A 237 -5.38 -15.40 8.50
CA LEU A 237 -5.11 -16.53 7.59
C LEU A 237 -4.35 -17.70 8.25
N PRO A 238 -3.35 -17.48 9.13
CA PRO A 238 -2.69 -18.60 9.81
C PRO A 238 -3.62 -19.36 10.75
N GLN A 239 -4.49 -18.64 11.49
CA GLN A 239 -5.47 -19.26 12.38
C GLN A 239 -6.57 -19.97 11.58
N ILE A 240 -7.02 -19.38 10.47
CA ILE A 240 -7.94 -20.01 9.52
C ILE A 240 -7.35 -21.31 9.00
N GLY A 241 -6.06 -21.31 8.65
CA GLY A 241 -5.36 -22.50 8.19
C GLY A 241 -5.34 -23.61 9.24
N TYR A 242 -5.05 -23.27 10.49
CA TYR A 242 -5.11 -24.21 11.61
C TYR A 242 -6.53 -24.78 11.81
N ASP A 243 -7.55 -23.93 11.79
CA ASP A 243 -8.94 -24.34 11.98
C ASP A 243 -9.42 -25.23 10.80
N LEU A 244 -9.00 -24.95 9.56
CA LEU A 244 -9.29 -25.79 8.39
C LEU A 244 -8.68 -27.19 8.48
N LEU A 245 -7.44 -27.30 8.95
CA LEU A 245 -6.80 -28.60 9.18
C LEU A 245 -7.52 -29.39 10.29
N LYS A 246 -7.98 -28.69 11.33
CA LYS A 246 -8.75 -29.30 12.43
C LYS A 246 -10.11 -29.83 11.96
N GLU A 247 -10.76 -29.15 11.02
CA GLU A 247 -12.01 -29.59 10.39
C GLU A 247 -11.81 -30.67 9.31
N ASN A 248 -10.56 -31.13 9.07
CA ASN A 248 -10.20 -32.07 8.01
C ASN A 248 -10.67 -31.61 6.61
N ALA A 249 -10.50 -30.32 6.32
CA ALA A 249 -10.84 -29.78 5.01
C ALA A 249 -10.11 -30.53 3.88
N THR A 250 -10.84 -30.92 2.85
CA THR A 250 -10.32 -31.61 1.66
C THR A 250 -9.96 -30.65 0.51
N GLY A 251 -10.60 -29.48 0.48
CA GLY A 251 -10.40 -28.44 -0.52
C GLY A 251 -11.03 -27.14 -0.06
N VAL A 252 -10.38 -26.02 -0.36
CA VAL A 252 -10.75 -24.70 0.17
C VAL A 252 -10.98 -23.73 -0.97
N TYR A 253 -12.17 -23.13 -1.01
CA TYR A 253 -12.45 -21.99 -1.85
C TYR A 253 -12.03 -20.71 -1.12
N LEU A 254 -11.18 -19.88 -1.73
CA LEU A 254 -10.80 -18.59 -1.15
C LEU A 254 -11.52 -17.47 -1.88
N CYS A 255 -12.56 -16.96 -1.23
CA CYS A 255 -13.29 -15.77 -1.63
C CYS A 255 -12.53 -14.54 -1.14
N HIS A 256 -11.79 -13.90 -2.05
CA HIS A 256 -11.01 -12.70 -1.77
C HIS A 256 -11.02 -11.74 -2.95
N THR A 257 -10.90 -10.44 -2.68
CA THR A 257 -10.75 -9.43 -3.73
C THR A 257 -9.42 -8.73 -3.53
N GLY A 258 -8.35 -9.25 -4.15
CA GLY A 258 -7.02 -8.71 -3.89
C GLY A 258 -5.90 -9.44 -4.60
N THR A 259 -4.70 -9.31 -4.03
CA THR A 259 -3.47 -9.87 -4.62
C THR A 259 -3.34 -11.38 -4.39
N SER A 260 -2.39 -12.03 -5.07
CA SER A 260 -2.08 -13.46 -4.84
C SER A 260 -1.48 -13.77 -3.46
N PHE A 261 -1.22 -12.75 -2.64
CA PHE A 261 -0.64 -12.92 -1.31
C PHE A 261 -1.52 -13.78 -0.40
N SER A 262 -2.80 -13.44 -0.24
CA SER A 262 -3.71 -14.14 0.68
C SER A 262 -3.89 -15.61 0.29
N LYS A 263 -4.01 -15.89 -1.02
CA LYS A 263 -4.04 -17.26 -1.57
C LYS A 263 -2.77 -18.04 -1.22
N ARG A 264 -1.59 -17.46 -1.44
CA ARG A 264 -0.30 -18.13 -1.16
C ARG A 264 -0.08 -18.36 0.33
N THR A 265 -0.40 -17.37 1.16
CA THR A 265 -0.27 -17.45 2.61
C THR A 265 -1.21 -18.51 3.18
N LEU A 266 -2.47 -18.52 2.76
CA LEU A 266 -3.40 -19.57 3.19
C LEU A 266 -2.91 -20.95 2.75
N ALA A 267 -2.51 -21.10 1.48
CA ALA A 267 -2.01 -22.37 0.94
C ALA A 267 -0.81 -22.92 1.74
N TYR A 268 0.08 -22.03 2.19
CA TYR A 268 1.21 -22.41 3.05
C TYR A 268 0.75 -22.98 4.40
N HIS A 269 -0.27 -22.38 5.01
CA HIS A 269 -0.77 -22.80 6.32
C HIS A 269 -1.73 -23.99 6.28
N VAL A 270 -2.41 -24.23 5.16
CA VAL A 270 -3.34 -25.36 5.00
C VAL A 270 -2.72 -26.60 4.37
N TYR A 271 -1.44 -26.57 3.99
CA TYR A 271 -0.81 -27.72 3.34
C TYR A 271 -1.00 -29.01 4.15
N PRO A 272 -1.46 -30.13 3.54
CA PRO A 272 -1.55 -30.39 2.09
C PRO A 272 -2.91 -30.07 1.42
N VAL A 273 -3.82 -29.38 2.10
CA VAL A 273 -5.14 -29.02 1.55
C VAL A 273 -5.00 -28.02 0.39
N LEU A 274 -5.67 -28.29 -0.73
CA LEU A 274 -5.59 -27.45 -1.92
C LEU A 274 -6.59 -26.29 -1.85
N ILE A 275 -6.15 -25.11 -2.29
CA ILE A 275 -7.06 -24.01 -2.60
C ILE A 275 -7.57 -24.23 -4.03
N THR A 276 -8.85 -24.58 -4.16
CA THR A 276 -9.47 -25.04 -5.41
C THR A 276 -10.85 -24.44 -5.59
N ASP A 277 -11.21 -24.19 -6.84
CA ASP A 277 -12.55 -23.79 -7.24
C ASP A 277 -13.42 -25.04 -7.56
N ASP A 278 -12.77 -26.17 -7.83
CA ASP A 278 -13.42 -27.45 -8.11
C ASP A 278 -13.70 -28.22 -6.82
N ASN A 279 -15.00 -28.39 -6.49
CA ASN A 279 -15.52 -29.14 -5.33
C ASN A 279 -14.84 -28.85 -3.98
N PRO A 280 -14.80 -27.57 -3.55
CA PRO A 280 -14.30 -27.21 -2.22
C PRO A 280 -15.20 -27.76 -1.11
N SER A 281 -14.62 -28.27 -0.02
CA SER A 281 -15.37 -28.63 1.20
C SER A 281 -15.57 -27.45 2.14
N HIS A 282 -14.74 -26.42 2.02
CA HIS A 282 -14.79 -25.23 2.85
C HIS A 282 -14.64 -23.97 2.01
N ALA A 283 -15.20 -22.86 2.47
CA ALA A 283 -14.96 -21.55 1.90
C ALA A 283 -14.41 -20.59 2.97
N VAL A 284 -13.42 -19.81 2.58
CA VAL A 284 -12.86 -18.72 3.38
C VAL A 284 -13.22 -17.43 2.68
N VAL A 285 -13.91 -16.54 3.38
CA VAL A 285 -14.07 -15.15 2.96
C VAL A 285 -13.01 -14.35 3.70
N HIS A 286 -12.08 -13.79 2.95
CA HIS A 286 -11.01 -12.96 3.48
C HIS A 286 -10.81 -11.77 2.56
N ALA A 287 -11.04 -10.56 3.09
CA ALA A 287 -10.89 -9.33 2.32
C ALA A 287 -11.61 -9.35 0.95
N SER A 288 -12.81 -9.94 0.89
CA SER A 288 -13.64 -9.94 -0.32
C SER A 288 -14.63 -8.79 -0.28
N MET A 289 -14.81 -8.11 -1.41
CA MET A 289 -15.82 -7.06 -1.60
C MET A 289 -17.12 -7.61 -2.19
N ASP A 290 -17.01 -8.56 -3.11
CA ASP A 290 -18.17 -9.20 -3.75
C ASP A 290 -18.48 -10.51 -3.04
N TRP A 291 -19.12 -10.42 -1.87
CA TRP A 291 -19.67 -11.59 -1.21
C TRP A 291 -20.94 -11.27 -0.45
N GLY A 292 -21.72 -12.29 -0.15
CA GLY A 292 -22.95 -12.19 0.62
C GLY A 292 -23.30 -13.52 1.26
N TYR A 293 -24.03 -13.49 2.37
CA TYR A 293 -24.52 -14.71 3.02
C TYR A 293 -25.97 -14.54 3.43
N THR A 294 -26.88 -15.17 2.69
CA THR A 294 -28.33 -15.07 2.92
C THR A 294 -28.96 -16.45 2.83
N ASN A 295 -29.81 -16.80 3.80
CA ASN A 295 -30.56 -18.07 3.80
C ASN A 295 -29.70 -19.33 3.60
N GLY A 296 -28.49 -19.36 4.18
CA GLY A 296 -27.58 -20.51 4.05
C GLY A 296 -26.84 -20.61 2.72
N ILE A 297 -26.94 -19.59 1.86
CA ILE A 297 -26.20 -19.50 0.60
C ILE A 297 -25.11 -18.45 0.77
N LEU A 298 -23.87 -18.87 0.57
CA LEU A 298 -22.70 -18.00 0.44
C LEU A 298 -22.52 -17.66 -1.04
N SER A 299 -22.64 -16.39 -1.39
CA SER A 299 -22.29 -15.87 -2.71
C SER A 299 -20.90 -15.21 -2.65
N CYS A 300 -20.07 -15.47 -3.65
CA CYS A 300 -18.74 -14.92 -3.83
C CYS A 300 -18.56 -14.56 -5.31
N GLY A 301 -18.73 -13.28 -5.66
CA GLY A 301 -18.82 -12.85 -7.06
C GLY A 301 -19.97 -13.55 -7.78
N SER A 302 -19.64 -14.26 -8.86
CA SER A 302 -20.59 -15.06 -9.63
C SER A 302 -20.91 -16.43 -9.00
N ASP A 303 -20.10 -16.88 -8.05
CA ASP A 303 -20.18 -18.22 -7.51
C ASP A 303 -21.10 -18.25 -6.28
N ALA A 304 -21.84 -19.34 -6.12
CA ALA A 304 -22.76 -19.51 -4.99
C ALA A 304 -22.69 -20.94 -4.45
N PHE A 305 -22.60 -21.05 -3.12
CA PHE A 305 -22.45 -22.32 -2.41
C PHE A 305 -23.46 -22.44 -1.28
N ARG A 306 -23.99 -23.65 -1.06
CA ARG A 306 -24.70 -23.95 0.18
C ARG A 306 -23.69 -24.08 1.30
N ALA A 307 -23.77 -23.19 2.27
CA ALA A 307 -22.71 -22.98 3.25
C ALA A 307 -23.28 -22.77 4.65
N ARG A 308 -22.55 -23.27 5.65
CA ARG A 308 -22.79 -22.97 7.07
C ARG A 308 -21.58 -22.22 7.63
N LYS A 309 -21.83 -21.05 8.21
CA LYS A 309 -20.79 -20.28 8.90
C LYS A 309 -20.26 -21.08 10.09
N ILE A 310 -18.95 -21.34 10.11
CA ILE A 310 -18.25 -22.00 11.21
C ILE A 310 -17.78 -20.95 12.21
N LYS A 311 -17.04 -19.94 11.72
CA LYS A 311 -16.34 -18.98 12.59
C LYS A 311 -16.16 -17.63 11.91
N GLU A 312 -16.15 -16.59 12.72
CA GLU A 312 -15.74 -15.24 12.38
C GLU A 312 -14.48 -14.90 13.16
N TYR A 313 -13.51 -14.28 12.47
CA TYR A 313 -12.23 -13.90 13.04
C TYR A 313 -12.19 -12.42 13.39
N SER A 314 -11.23 -12.02 14.21
CA SER A 314 -11.09 -10.64 14.70
C SER A 314 -10.82 -9.62 13.59
N ASP A 315 -10.31 -10.05 12.43
CA ASP A 315 -10.08 -9.22 11.25
C ASP A 315 -11.31 -9.15 10.32
N GLY A 316 -12.44 -9.73 10.71
CA GLY A 316 -13.67 -9.78 9.91
C GLY A 316 -13.68 -10.91 8.87
N SER A 317 -12.62 -11.72 8.79
CA SER A 317 -12.63 -12.92 7.93
C SER A 317 -13.64 -13.94 8.44
N LEU A 318 -14.11 -14.80 7.54
CA LEU A 318 -15.14 -15.79 7.83
C LEU A 318 -14.77 -17.15 7.26
N LEU A 319 -15.01 -18.20 8.03
CA LEU A 319 -14.83 -19.59 7.61
C LEU A 319 -16.20 -20.27 7.53
N PHE A 320 -16.44 -20.99 6.44
CA PHE A 320 -17.66 -21.72 6.15
C PHE A 320 -17.37 -23.19 5.80
N SER A 321 -18.23 -24.10 6.25
CA SER A 321 -18.32 -25.47 5.70
C SER A 321 -19.28 -25.47 4.52
N LEU A 322 -18.89 -26.08 3.41
CA LEU A 322 -19.72 -26.25 2.24
C LEU A 322 -20.40 -27.62 2.28
N SER A 323 -21.68 -27.66 1.92
CA SER A 323 -22.38 -28.92 1.69
C SER A 323 -22.16 -29.34 0.25
N ALA A 324 -21.98 -30.64 0.00
CA ALA A 324 -21.95 -31.17 -1.35
C ALA A 324 -23.23 -30.70 -2.09
N SER A 325 -23.04 -30.00 -3.20
CA SER A 325 -24.11 -29.55 -4.09
C SER A 325 -24.76 -30.73 -4.81
#